data_AF-I0L9W1-F1
#
_entry.id   AF-I0L9W1-F1
#
_cell.length_a   1.000
_cell.length_b   1.000
_cell.length_c   1.000
_cell.angle_alpha   90.00
_cell.angle_beta   90.00
_cell.angle_gamma   90.00
#
_symmetry.space_group_name_H-M   'P 1'
#
loop_
_entity.id
_entity.type
_entity.pdbx_description
1 polymer ?
#
loop_
_entity_poly.entity_id
_entity_poly.type
_entity_poly.pdbx_seq_one_letter_code
_entity_poly.pdbx_strand_id
1 'polypeptide(L)'
;MSAIASLTVVPRDSITELARLARTSPASLHSYLTEHGSKARQEYDWSGYCLLYVLTYLEERDIDLQQSEFEAEPEAINSAYGLTVLITAAHKRFLDQLDPAGHRKKDLAAHFEEMGMDFGESGTAGLDGLTLLRDCISDLHDDQVLLLHLG
;
A
#
# COMPACT_ATOMS: atom_id res chain seq x y z
N MET A 1 -11.02 13.71 -9.34
CA MET A 1 -9.87 14.01 -8.46
C MET A 1 -8.91 12.83 -8.59
N SER A 2 -7.61 13.05 -8.75
CA SER A 2 -6.62 11.97 -8.69
C SER A 2 -6.10 11.86 -7.26
N ALA A 3 -5.87 10.64 -6.77
CA ALA A 3 -5.15 10.38 -5.52
C ALA A 3 -3.66 10.14 -5.83
N ILE A 4 -2.79 10.38 -4.85
CA ILE A 4 -1.36 10.05 -4.90
C ILE A 4 -1.13 8.84 -4.00
N ALA A 5 -0.33 7.88 -4.47
CA ALA A 5 0.19 6.82 -3.62
C ALA A 5 1.53 7.24 -3.02
N SER A 6 1.59 7.32 -1.70
CA SER A 6 2.81 7.60 -0.95
C SER A 6 3.28 6.35 -0.24
N LEU A 7 4.55 5.98 -0.46
CA LEU A 7 5.19 4.80 0.12
C LEU A 7 6.26 5.24 1.12
N THR A 8 5.99 5.04 2.41
CA THR A 8 6.89 5.44 3.50
C THR A 8 7.27 4.23 4.34
N VAL A 9 8.55 3.97 4.51
CA VAL A 9 9.07 2.92 5.40
C VAL A 9 9.37 3.53 6.77
N VAL A 10 8.90 2.88 7.82
CA VAL A 10 9.14 3.26 9.22
C VAL A 10 9.60 2.05 10.04
N PRO A 11 10.26 2.25 11.20
CA PRO A 11 10.55 1.17 12.13
C PRO A 11 9.26 0.51 12.62
N ARG A 12 9.23 -0.81 12.70
CA ARG A 12 8.09 -1.61 13.17
C ARG A 12 7.62 -1.21 14.57
N ASP A 13 8.55 -0.96 15.48
CA ASP A 13 8.24 -0.55 16.86
C ASP A 13 7.64 0.86 16.95
N SER A 14 7.65 1.63 15.85
CA SER A 14 7.02 2.96 15.80
C SER A 14 5.51 2.92 15.55
N ILE A 15 4.94 1.79 15.08
CA ILE A 15 3.52 1.71 14.69
C ILE A 15 2.58 2.05 15.85
N THR A 16 2.87 1.60 17.06
CA THR A 16 2.09 1.94 18.26
C THR A 16 2.13 3.45 18.56
N GLU A 17 3.29 4.09 18.37
CA GLU A 17 3.44 5.54 18.57
C GLU A 17 2.72 6.33 17.47
N LEU A 18 2.81 5.89 16.21
CA LEU A 18 2.05 6.48 15.10
C LEU A 18 0.55 6.43 15.37
N ALA A 19 0.03 5.28 15.82
CA ALA A 19 -1.38 5.16 16.20
C ALA A 19 -1.76 6.06 17.39
N ARG A 20 -0.86 6.24 18.37
CA ARG A 20 -1.06 7.18 19.49
C ARG A 20 -1.11 8.63 18.99
N LEU A 21 -0.20 9.02 18.10
CA LEU A 21 -0.17 10.35 17.49
C LEU A 21 -1.42 10.59 16.63
N ALA A 22 -1.84 9.61 15.83
CA ALA A 22 -3.07 9.69 15.03
C ALA A 22 -4.30 10.03 15.89
N ARG A 23 -4.42 9.42 17.08
CA ARG A 23 -5.54 9.66 18.02
C ARG A 23 -5.47 11.00 18.76
N THR A 24 -4.26 11.53 18.99
CA THR A 24 -4.04 12.66 19.92
C THR A 24 -3.67 13.96 19.23
N SER A 25 -2.92 13.88 18.13
CA SER A 25 -2.44 15.03 17.35
C SER A 25 -2.12 14.60 15.91
N PRO A 26 -3.09 14.64 14.98
CA PRO A 26 -2.87 14.31 13.57
C PRO A 26 -1.75 15.13 12.90
N ALA A 27 -1.57 16.40 13.30
CA ALA A 27 -0.46 17.22 12.78
C ALA A 27 0.92 16.68 13.19
N SER A 28 1.01 16.09 14.38
CA SER A 28 2.24 15.46 14.87
C SER A 28 2.54 14.14 14.16
N LEU A 29 1.51 13.40 13.72
CA LEU A 29 1.70 12.20 12.88
C LEU A 29 2.42 12.54 11.57
N HIS A 30 1.96 13.58 10.86
CA HIS A 30 2.59 13.99 9.61
C HIS A 30 4.03 14.46 9.82
N SER A 31 4.27 15.21 10.90
CA SER A 31 5.62 15.66 11.28
C SER A 31 6.54 14.48 11.56
N TYR A 32 6.05 13.47 12.30
CA TYR A 32 6.81 12.26 12.59
C TYR A 32 7.18 11.50 11.31
N LEU A 33 6.23 11.29 10.39
CA LEU A 33 6.49 10.60 9.12
C LEU A 33 7.51 11.36 8.26
N THR A 34 7.50 12.69 8.31
CA THR A 34 8.47 13.52 7.59
C THR A 34 9.88 13.43 8.21
N GLU A 35 9.98 13.35 9.53
CA GLU A 35 11.27 13.33 10.25
C GLU A 35 11.90 11.93 10.32
N HIS A 36 11.09 10.89 10.45
CA HIS A 36 11.54 9.53 10.72
C HIS A 36 11.21 8.52 9.61
N GLY A 37 10.31 8.88 8.70
CA GLY A 37 9.98 8.05 7.55
C GLY A 37 11.07 8.10 6.49
N SER A 38 11.39 6.94 5.91
CA SER A 38 12.22 6.84 4.72
C SER A 38 11.33 6.59 3.52
N LYS A 39 11.52 7.33 2.42
CA LYS A 39 10.81 7.02 1.17
C LYS A 39 11.15 5.61 0.70
N ALA A 40 10.16 4.88 0.20
CA ALA A 40 10.43 3.66 -0.53
C ALA A 40 11.32 3.95 -1.75
N ARG A 41 12.07 2.93 -2.20
CA ARG A 41 13.03 3.06 -3.29
C ARG A 41 12.37 3.41 -4.62
N GLN A 42 11.11 3.02 -4.80
CA GLN A 42 10.34 3.20 -6.01
C GLN A 42 9.12 4.06 -5.71
N GLU A 43 8.78 4.94 -6.65
CA GLU A 43 7.55 5.73 -6.64
C GLU A 43 6.54 5.10 -7.63
N TYR A 44 5.26 5.39 -7.44
CA TYR A 44 4.21 4.93 -8.34
C TYR A 44 3.76 6.06 -9.25
N ASP A 45 3.97 5.91 -10.55
CA ASP A 45 3.69 6.97 -11.53
C ASP A 45 2.21 7.11 -11.90
N TRP A 46 1.37 6.15 -11.49
CA TRP A 46 -0.07 6.17 -11.74
C TRP A 46 -0.86 6.73 -10.56
N SER A 47 -2.15 6.99 -10.79
CA SER A 47 -3.06 7.43 -9.72
C SER A 47 -3.08 6.44 -8.55
N GLY A 48 -3.11 6.94 -7.32
CA GLY A 48 -3.23 6.10 -6.12
C GLY A 48 -4.49 5.22 -6.12
N TYR A 49 -5.54 5.63 -6.84
CA TYR A 49 -6.72 4.79 -7.07
C TYR A 49 -6.39 3.52 -7.88
N CYS A 50 -5.41 3.55 -8.78
CA CYS A 50 -4.96 2.35 -9.47
C CYS A 50 -4.36 1.34 -8.47
N LEU A 51 -3.58 1.82 -7.49
CA LEU A 51 -3.06 0.95 -6.42
C LEU A 51 -4.17 0.43 -5.51
N LEU A 52 -5.19 1.25 -5.19
CA LEU A 52 -6.38 0.77 -4.50
C LEU A 52 -7.02 -0.40 -5.23
N TYR A 53 -7.17 -0.31 -6.55
CA TYR A 53 -7.81 -1.36 -7.34
C TYR A 53 -6.92 -2.58 -7.54
N VAL A 54 -5.60 -2.42 -7.50
CA VAL A 54 -4.68 -3.56 -7.38
C VAL A 54 -4.86 -4.28 -6.04
N LEU A 55 -5.01 -3.55 -4.93
CA LEU A 55 -5.28 -4.16 -3.63
C LEU A 55 -6.59 -4.95 -3.62
N THR A 56 -7.67 -4.39 -4.18
CA THR A 56 -8.96 -5.12 -4.27
C THR A 56 -8.88 -6.33 -5.22
N TYR A 57 -8.16 -6.19 -6.34
CA TYR A 57 -7.91 -7.30 -7.26
C TYR A 57 -7.18 -8.47 -6.60
N LEU A 58 -6.22 -8.18 -5.72
CA LEU A 58 -5.46 -9.16 -4.95
C LEU A 58 -6.33 -9.81 -3.85
N GLU A 59 -7.13 -9.01 -3.15
CA GLU A 59 -8.05 -9.49 -2.10
C GLU A 59 -9.05 -10.52 -2.65
N GLU A 60 -9.62 -10.29 -3.84
CA GLU A 60 -10.52 -11.24 -4.52
C GLU A 60 -9.85 -12.59 -4.88
N ARG A 61 -8.52 -12.66 -4.78
CA ARG A 61 -7.69 -13.84 -5.06
C ARG A 61 -7.06 -14.41 -3.80
N ASP A 62 -7.63 -14.09 -2.64
CA ASP A 62 -7.16 -14.51 -1.31
C ASP A 62 -5.76 -13.99 -0.95
N ILE A 63 -5.32 -12.89 -1.58
CA ILE A 63 -4.06 -12.19 -1.30
C ILE A 63 -4.38 -10.90 -0.56
N ASP A 64 -4.62 -11.02 0.73
CA ASP A 64 -4.90 -9.86 1.58
C ASP A 64 -3.59 -9.20 2.04
N LEU A 65 -3.29 -8.03 1.47
CA LEU A 65 -2.21 -7.13 1.90
C LEU A 65 -2.68 -6.05 2.88
N GLN A 66 -3.99 -5.92 3.08
CA GLN A 66 -4.58 -4.94 3.99
C GLN A 66 -4.55 -5.43 5.43
N GLN A 67 -4.65 -6.75 5.64
CA GLN A 67 -4.53 -7.38 6.95
C GLN A 67 -3.07 -7.64 7.33
N SER A 68 -2.63 -6.99 8.41
CA SER A 68 -1.35 -7.24 9.07
C SER A 68 -1.54 -7.78 10.49
N GLU A 69 -0.45 -8.03 11.18
CA GLU A 69 -0.43 -8.38 12.62
C GLU A 69 -0.89 -7.23 13.55
N PHE A 70 -1.07 -6.01 13.02
CA PHE A 70 -1.57 -4.87 13.77
C PHE A 70 -3.10 -4.83 13.68
N GLU A 71 -3.78 -4.84 14.83
CA GLU A 71 -5.24 -4.92 14.88
C GLU A 71 -5.88 -3.53 14.99
N ALA A 72 -5.49 -2.72 15.98
CA ALA A 72 -6.13 -1.44 16.28
C ALA A 72 -5.40 -0.23 15.69
N GLU A 73 -4.13 -0.40 15.32
CA GLU A 73 -3.28 0.67 14.79
C GLU A 73 -3.69 1.13 13.38
N PRO A 74 -4.00 0.23 12.41
CA PRO A 74 -4.46 0.66 11.09
C PRO A 74 -5.71 1.54 11.17
N GLU A 75 -6.70 1.19 11.99
CA GLU A 75 -7.93 1.98 12.17
C GLU A 75 -7.61 3.39 12.69
N ALA A 76 -6.78 3.48 13.73
CA ALA A 76 -6.38 4.76 14.30
C ALA A 76 -5.66 5.64 13.27
N ILE A 77 -4.70 5.08 12.52
CA ILE A 77 -3.95 5.80 11.49
C ILE A 77 -4.91 6.25 10.38
N ASN A 78 -5.79 5.37 9.90
CA ASN A 78 -6.73 5.67 8.82
C ASN A 78 -7.71 6.78 9.18
N SER A 79 -8.14 6.85 10.44
CA SER A 79 -9.03 7.91 10.92
C SER A 79 -8.41 9.32 10.84
N ALA A 80 -7.08 9.42 10.93
CA ALA A 80 -6.36 10.69 10.97
C ALA A 80 -5.61 11.02 9.67
N TYR A 81 -5.24 9.99 8.91
CA TYR A 81 -4.33 10.09 7.77
C TYR A 81 -4.93 9.59 6.46
N GLY A 82 -6.20 9.18 6.44
CA GLY A 82 -6.82 8.60 5.24
C GLY A 82 -6.32 7.18 4.98
N LEU A 83 -6.72 6.60 3.85
CA LEU A 83 -6.49 5.18 3.58
C LEU A 83 -5.00 4.84 3.57
N THR A 84 -4.58 4.04 4.54
CA THR A 84 -3.21 3.62 4.80
C THR A 84 -3.19 2.13 5.07
N VAL A 85 -2.38 1.41 4.31
CA VAL A 85 -2.15 -0.03 4.48
C VAL A 85 -0.79 -0.23 5.12
N LEU A 86 -0.74 -1.06 6.18
CA LEU A 86 0.48 -1.41 6.90
C LEU A 86 1.04 -2.73 6.36
N ILE A 87 2.07 -2.65 5.52
CA ILE A 87 2.69 -3.81 4.90
C ILE A 87 3.96 -4.18 5.66
N THR A 88 3.98 -5.37 6.24
CA THR A 88 5.10 -5.93 7.03
C THR A 88 5.85 -7.03 6.28
N ALA A 89 7.03 -7.43 6.80
CA ALA A 89 7.79 -8.56 6.27
C ALA A 89 7.01 -9.90 6.24
N ALA A 90 5.95 -10.06 7.03
CA ALA A 90 5.09 -11.24 6.98
C ALA A 90 4.40 -11.41 5.60
N HIS A 91 4.17 -10.30 4.88
CA HIS A 91 3.61 -10.33 3.52
C HIS A 91 4.56 -10.89 2.47
N LYS A 92 5.83 -11.15 2.81
CA LYS A 92 6.76 -11.83 1.90
C LYS A 92 6.28 -13.22 1.46
N ARG A 93 5.38 -13.84 2.24
CA ARG A 93 4.68 -15.08 1.85
C ARG A 93 3.90 -14.98 0.53
N PHE A 94 3.58 -13.75 0.09
CA PHE A 94 2.84 -13.48 -1.13
C PHE A 94 3.73 -13.12 -2.32
N LEU A 95 5.07 -13.07 -2.20
CA LEU A 95 5.95 -12.58 -3.26
C LEU A 95 5.80 -13.30 -4.61
N ASP A 96 5.60 -14.62 -4.58
CA ASP A 96 5.37 -15.40 -5.81
C ASP A 96 4.01 -15.08 -6.43
N GLN A 97 3.02 -14.75 -5.60
CA GLN A 97 1.67 -14.40 -6.03
C GLN A 97 1.55 -12.94 -6.46
N LEU A 98 2.53 -12.11 -6.15
CA LEU A 98 2.64 -10.72 -6.62
C LEU A 98 3.48 -10.61 -7.90
N ASP A 99 4.04 -11.71 -8.41
CA ASP A 99 4.83 -11.70 -9.65
C ASP A 99 3.96 -11.26 -10.83
N PRO A 100 4.25 -10.11 -11.48
CA PRO A 100 3.47 -9.62 -12.61
C PRO A 100 3.36 -10.63 -13.76
N ALA A 101 4.34 -11.54 -13.92
CA ALA A 101 4.30 -12.59 -14.93
C ALA A 101 3.16 -13.61 -14.70
N GLY A 102 2.69 -13.74 -13.46
CA GLY A 102 1.53 -14.56 -13.08
C GLY A 102 0.17 -13.93 -13.43
N HIS A 103 0.14 -12.64 -13.79
CA HIS A 103 -1.10 -11.90 -14.03
C HIS A 103 -1.28 -11.52 -15.49
N ARG A 104 -2.51 -11.68 -15.98
CA ARG A 104 -2.84 -11.25 -17.34
C ARG A 104 -3.27 -9.79 -17.32
N LYS A 105 -2.60 -8.96 -18.12
CA LYS A 105 -2.93 -7.54 -18.32
C LYS A 105 -4.43 -7.28 -18.54
N LYS A 106 -5.08 -8.14 -19.32
CA LYS A 106 -6.53 -8.06 -19.62
C LYS A 106 -7.43 -8.28 -18.39
N ASP A 107 -6.99 -9.11 -17.44
CA ASP A 107 -7.79 -9.42 -16.25
C ASP A 107 -7.73 -8.23 -15.28
N LEU A 108 -6.56 -7.57 -15.17
CA LEU A 108 -6.41 -6.31 -14.44
C LEU A 108 -7.22 -5.17 -15.08
N ALA A 109 -7.17 -5.05 -16.41
CA ALA A 109 -7.95 -4.03 -17.12
C ALA A 109 -9.46 -4.21 -16.91
N ALA A 110 -9.96 -5.45 -17.00
CA ALA A 110 -11.36 -5.77 -16.74
C ALA A 110 -11.75 -5.44 -15.29
N HIS A 111 -10.90 -5.76 -14.31
CA HIS A 111 -11.13 -5.40 -12.92
C HIS A 111 -11.23 -3.88 -12.71
N PHE A 112 -10.34 -3.11 -13.33
CA PHE A 112 -10.38 -1.65 -13.25
C PHE A 112 -11.66 -1.08 -13.87
N GLU A 113 -12.12 -1.65 -15.00
CA GLU A 113 -13.39 -1.30 -15.63
C GLU A 113 -14.58 -1.59 -14.71
N GLU A 114 -14.61 -2.77 -14.06
CA GLU A 114 -15.63 -3.13 -13.06
C GLU A 114 -15.67 -2.16 -11.88
N MET A 115 -14.50 -1.64 -11.49
CA MET A 115 -14.35 -0.60 -10.46
C MET A 115 -14.62 0.83 -10.98
N GLY A 116 -15.10 0.98 -12.22
CA GLY A 116 -15.49 2.25 -12.83
C GLY A 116 -14.32 3.10 -13.34
N MET A 117 -13.14 2.52 -13.55
CA MET A 117 -11.95 3.17 -14.07
C MET A 117 -11.50 2.53 -15.37
N ASP A 118 -12.13 2.94 -16.47
CA ASP A 118 -11.75 2.52 -17.82
C ASP A 118 -10.80 3.54 -18.45
N PHE A 119 -9.58 3.08 -18.73
CA PHE A 119 -8.61 3.79 -19.57
C PHE A 119 -7.66 2.79 -20.24
N GLY A 120 -7.13 3.14 -21.41
CA GLY A 120 -6.39 2.20 -22.26
C GLY A 120 -5.13 1.57 -21.63
N GLU A 121 -4.61 2.15 -20.55
CA GLU A 121 -3.41 1.69 -19.85
C GLU A 121 -3.72 1.08 -18.48
N SER A 122 -4.99 0.86 -18.12
CA SER A 122 -5.40 0.31 -16.81
C SER A 122 -4.72 -1.01 -16.47
N GLY A 123 -4.62 -1.91 -17.44
CA GLY A 123 -3.88 -3.15 -17.26
C GLY A 123 -2.36 -2.96 -17.10
N THR A 124 -1.77 -1.91 -17.70
CA THR A 124 -0.35 -1.57 -17.47
C THR A 124 -0.17 -1.05 -16.06
N ALA A 125 -1.00 -0.09 -15.65
CA ALA A 125 -0.99 0.47 -14.30
C ALA A 125 -1.12 -0.64 -13.25
N GLY A 126 -2.03 -1.60 -13.46
CA GLY A 126 -2.17 -2.76 -12.58
C GLY A 126 -0.89 -3.60 -12.45
N LEU A 127 -0.20 -3.89 -13.56
CA LEU A 127 1.06 -4.65 -13.55
C LEU A 127 2.21 -3.88 -12.91
N ASP A 128 2.27 -2.58 -13.14
CA ASP A 128 3.25 -1.70 -12.48
C ASP A 128 3.01 -1.65 -10.97
N GLY A 129 1.74 -1.63 -10.55
CA GLY A 129 1.36 -1.71 -9.13
C GLY A 129 1.78 -3.03 -8.47
N LEU A 130 1.58 -4.16 -9.15
CA LEU A 130 2.07 -5.47 -8.69
C LEU A 130 3.59 -5.51 -8.57
N THR A 131 4.30 -4.98 -9.57
CA THR A 131 5.77 -4.89 -9.57
C THR A 131 6.26 -4.08 -8.38
N LEU A 132 5.67 -2.89 -8.19
CA LEU A 132 6.01 -2.00 -7.08
C LEU A 132 5.79 -2.67 -5.73
N LEU A 133 4.61 -3.27 -5.51
CA LEU A 133 4.28 -3.95 -4.25
C LEU A 133 5.24 -5.11 -3.98
N ARG A 134 5.52 -5.94 -4.99
CA ARG A 134 6.44 -7.06 -4.88
C ARG A 134 7.84 -6.60 -4.51
N ASP A 135 8.38 -5.61 -5.21
CA ASP A 135 9.73 -5.12 -4.98
C ASP A 135 9.85 -4.46 -3.59
N CYS A 136 8.87 -3.63 -3.21
CA CYS A 136 8.85 -3.02 -1.89
C CYS A 136 8.74 -4.07 -0.76
N ILE A 137 7.87 -5.08 -0.92
CA ILE A 137 7.73 -6.16 0.07
C ILE A 137 9.00 -7.01 0.15
N SER A 138 9.64 -7.28 -0.99
CA SER A 138 10.89 -8.05 -1.04
C SER A 138 12.01 -7.35 -0.26
N ASP A 139 12.11 -6.02 -0.41
CA ASP A 139 13.14 -5.19 0.20
C ASP A 139 12.89 -4.89 1.69
N LEU A 140 11.68 -5.15 2.24
CA LEU A 140 11.37 -4.89 3.65
C LEU A 140 12.21 -5.75 4.61
N HIS A 141 12.82 -5.14 5.62
CA HIS A 141 13.41 -5.85 6.75
C HIS A 141 12.37 -6.22 7.82
N ASP A 142 12.69 -7.19 8.68
CA ASP A 142 11.76 -7.69 9.71
C ASP A 142 11.38 -6.62 10.76
N ASP A 143 12.25 -5.64 10.96
CA ASP A 143 12.08 -4.49 11.85
C ASP A 143 11.47 -3.26 11.14
N GLN A 144 10.96 -3.42 9.92
CA GLN A 144 10.38 -2.36 9.11
C GLN A 144 8.91 -2.61 8.76
N VAL A 145 8.18 -1.52 8.55
CA VAL A 145 6.82 -1.52 8.03
C VAL A 145 6.73 -0.48 6.94
N LEU A 146 6.16 -0.86 5.81
CA LEU A 146 5.79 0.04 4.72
C LEU A 146 4.37 0.54 4.97
N LEU A 147 4.23 1.86 5.06
CA LEU A 147 2.95 2.57 4.99
C LEU A 147 2.68 2.90 3.53
N LEU A 148 1.70 2.22 2.95
CA LEU A 148 1.12 2.59 1.66
C LEU A 148 -0.08 3.51 1.93
N HIS A 149 0.12 4.81 1.77
CA HIS A 149 -0.92 5.83 1.95
C HIS A 149 -1.50 6.26 0.60
N LEU A 150 -2.82 6.31 0.49
CA LEU A 150 -3.57 6.72 -0.70
C LEU A 150 -4.38 7.99 -0.37
N GLY A 151 -3.96 9.15 -0.89
CA GLY A 151 -4.52 10.46 -0.53
C GLY A 151 -4.21 11.57 -1.50
#